data_AF-A0A8J4R6Z5-F1
#
_entry.id   AF-A0A8J4R6Z5-F1
#
_cell.length_a   1.000
_cell.length_b   1.000
_cell.length_c   1.000
_cell.angle_alpha   90.00
_cell.angle_beta   90.00
_cell.angle_gamma   90.00
#
_symmetry.space_group_name_H-M   'P 1'
#
loop_
_entity.id
_entity.type
_entity.pdbx_description
1 polymer ?
#
loop_
_entity_poly.entity_id
_entity_poly.type
_entity_poly.pdbx_seq_one_letter_code
_entity_poly.pdbx_strand_id
1 'polypeptide(L)'
;MESWPLSFPNSNSTWTAKQNRLFENALAIYYKETPDRWHNIAKVIGGTTEEEVKRQYEILLEDIKCIESGKVPLPNYRKIGGSSGVNNVSNQEERLKNLKLE
;
A
#
# COMPACT_ATOMS: atom_id res chain seq x y z
N MET A 1 20.63 11.17 10.95
CA MET A 1 20.19 10.08 10.05
C MET A 1 18.98 9.47 10.71
N GLU A 2 17.80 9.96 10.40
CA GLU A 2 16.56 9.43 11.00
C GLU A 2 16.12 8.22 10.19
N SER A 3 16.48 7.05 10.71
CA SER A 3 16.03 5.76 10.23
C SER A 3 14.52 5.68 10.41
N TRP A 4 13.79 5.75 9.31
CA TRP A 4 12.40 5.30 9.28
C TRP A 4 12.38 3.82 9.68
N PRO A 5 11.55 3.39 10.63
CA PRO A 5 11.36 1.98 10.88
C PRO A 5 10.57 1.42 9.68
N LEU A 6 11.27 0.89 8.67
CA LEU A 6 10.66 -0.07 7.74
C LEU A 6 10.45 -1.41 8.47
N SER A 7 9.61 -1.37 9.50
CA SER A 7 9.09 -2.54 10.16
C SER A 7 7.64 -2.24 10.50
N PHE A 8 6.81 -2.12 9.45
CA PHE A 8 5.40 -2.50 9.57
C PHE A 8 5.36 -4.01 9.90
N PRO A 9 4.45 -4.46 10.76
CA PRO A 9 4.59 -5.69 11.50
C PRO A 9 4.36 -6.91 10.60
N ASN A 10 5.44 -7.49 10.09
CA ASN A 10 5.76 -8.88 10.44
C ASN A 10 7.22 -9.16 10.08
N SER A 11 8.12 -9.00 11.05
CA SER A 11 9.52 -9.45 10.96
C SER A 11 9.67 -10.99 10.83
N ASN A 12 8.57 -11.71 10.56
CA ASN A 12 8.49 -13.14 10.26
C ASN A 12 7.75 -13.43 8.93
N SER A 13 7.53 -12.44 8.06
CA SER A 13 7.04 -12.72 6.71
C SER A 13 8.17 -13.32 5.88
N THR A 14 8.09 -14.63 5.62
CA THR A 14 9.03 -15.40 4.77
C THR A 14 8.94 -15.00 3.28
N TRP A 15 8.16 -13.96 2.93
CA TRP A 15 7.92 -13.59 1.55
C TRP A 15 9.07 -12.79 0.95
N THR A 16 9.64 -13.33 -0.10
CA THR A 16 10.63 -12.63 -0.92
C THR A 16 9.97 -11.51 -1.74
N ALA A 17 10.74 -10.49 -2.12
CA ALA A 17 10.26 -9.42 -3.00
C ALA A 17 9.69 -9.96 -4.33
N LYS A 18 10.26 -11.06 -4.85
CA LYS A 18 9.77 -11.73 -6.06
C LYS A 18 8.38 -12.33 -5.84
N GLN A 19 8.16 -13.04 -4.74
CA GLN A 19 6.86 -13.61 -4.40
C GLN A 19 5.82 -12.51 -4.19
N ASN A 20 6.18 -11.43 -3.48
CA ASN A 20 5.28 -10.30 -3.25
C ASN A 20 4.84 -9.66 -4.58
N ARG A 21 5.77 -9.45 -5.52
CA ARG A 21 5.44 -8.93 -6.85
C ARG A 21 4.51 -9.87 -7.64
N LEU A 22 4.74 -11.18 -7.57
CA LEU A 22 3.85 -12.16 -8.21
C LEU A 22 2.45 -12.16 -7.60
N PHE A 23 2.37 -12.02 -6.28
CA PHE A 23 1.09 -11.90 -5.56
C PHE A 23 0.31 -10.66 -5.95
N GLU A 24 0.93 -9.48 -5.97
CA GLU A 24 0.27 -8.24 -6.39
C GLU A 24 -0.25 -8.34 -7.84
N ASN A 25 0.57 -8.88 -8.75
CA ASN A 25 0.15 -9.11 -10.14
C ASN A 25 -1.01 -10.11 -10.21
N ALA A 26 -0.97 -11.19 -9.42
CA ALA A 26 -2.02 -12.20 -9.40
C ALA A 26 -3.33 -11.63 -8.81
N LEU A 27 -3.27 -10.74 -7.82
CA LEU A 27 -4.46 -10.05 -7.31
C LEU A 27 -5.14 -9.18 -8.37
N ALA A 28 -4.37 -8.61 -9.30
CA ALA A 28 -4.91 -7.83 -10.41
C ALA A 28 -5.61 -8.70 -11.47
N ILE A 29 -5.16 -9.95 -11.65
CA ILE A 29 -5.73 -10.92 -12.60
C ILE A 29 -6.95 -11.62 -12.00
N TYR A 30 -6.84 -12.08 -10.75
CA TYR A 30 -7.88 -12.84 -10.05
C TYR A 30 -8.64 -11.92 -9.09
N TYR A 31 -9.74 -11.35 -9.61
CA TYR A 31 -10.63 -10.46 -8.85
C TYR A 31 -11.41 -11.23 -7.75
N LYS A 32 -12.14 -10.51 -6.89
CA LYS A 32 -12.78 -11.09 -5.69
C LYS A 32 -13.76 -12.23 -5.99
N GLU A 33 -14.45 -12.17 -7.13
CA GLU A 33 -15.47 -13.15 -7.54
C GLU A 33 -14.89 -14.33 -8.34
N THR A 34 -13.58 -14.37 -8.57
CA THR A 34 -12.95 -15.50 -9.27
C THR A 34 -13.11 -16.76 -8.40
N PRO A 35 -13.71 -17.85 -8.92
CA PRO A 35 -13.71 -19.14 -8.25
C PRO A 35 -12.28 -19.59 -7.97
N ASP A 36 -12.05 -20.22 -6.82
CA ASP A 36 -10.72 -20.73 -6.43
C ASP A 36 -9.61 -19.66 -6.52
N ARG A 37 -9.96 -18.39 -6.26
CA ARG A 37 -9.04 -17.24 -6.34
C ARG A 37 -7.70 -17.51 -5.66
N TRP A 38 -7.74 -17.98 -4.41
CA TRP A 38 -6.55 -18.20 -3.59
C TRP A 38 -5.71 -19.37 -4.11
N HIS A 39 -6.36 -20.44 -4.58
CA HIS A 39 -5.72 -21.55 -5.26
C HIS A 39 -4.93 -21.09 -6.48
N ASN A 40 -5.56 -20.30 -7.34
CA ASN A 40 -4.97 -19.79 -8.56
C ASN A 40 -3.77 -18.85 -8.27
N ILE A 41 -3.90 -17.99 -7.26
CA ILE A 41 -2.80 -17.11 -6.83
C ILE A 41 -1.62 -17.93 -6.28
N ALA A 42 -1.88 -18.90 -5.40
CA ALA A 42 -0.84 -19.78 -4.85
C ALA A 42 -0.08 -20.53 -5.96
N LYS A 43 -0.81 -20.99 -6.98
CA LYS A 43 -0.24 -21.63 -8.17
C LYS A 43 0.67 -20.70 -8.98
N VAL A 44 0.31 -19.42 -9.14
CA VAL A 44 1.13 -18.43 -9.86
C VAL A 44 2.43 -18.11 -9.13
N ILE A 45 2.36 -18.01 -7.81
CA ILE A 45 3.52 -17.67 -6.97
C ILE A 45 4.47 -18.87 -6.89
N GLY A 46 3.91 -20.07 -6.75
CA GLY A 46 4.64 -21.32 -6.58
C GLY A 46 5.23 -21.45 -5.18
N GLY A 47 5.29 -22.69 -4.67
CA GLY A 47 5.87 -22.98 -3.35
C GLY A 47 5.14 -22.31 -2.17
N THR A 48 3.89 -21.90 -2.36
CA THR A 48 3.03 -21.29 -1.33
C THR A 48 1.68 -22.02 -1.31
N THR A 49 1.00 -22.03 -0.16
CA THR A 49 -0.34 -22.61 -0.02
C THR A 49 -1.41 -21.53 -0.05
N GLU A 50 -2.67 -21.92 -0.20
CA GLU A 50 -3.79 -20.97 -0.20
C GLU A 50 -3.92 -20.22 1.12
N GLU A 51 -3.65 -20.88 2.24
CA GLU A 51 -3.69 -20.32 3.58
C GLU A 51 -2.60 -19.26 3.75
N GLU A 52 -1.41 -19.51 3.21
CA GLU A 52 -0.29 -18.57 3.20
C GLU A 52 -0.64 -17.31 2.40
N VAL A 53 -1.25 -17.48 1.22
CA VAL A 53 -1.70 -16.37 0.37
C VAL A 53 -2.82 -15.56 1.05
N LYS A 54 -3.79 -16.21 1.70
CA LYS A 54 -4.86 -15.53 2.45
C LYS A 54 -4.28 -14.69 3.59
N ARG A 55 -3.35 -15.25 4.36
CA ARG A 55 -2.67 -14.52 5.44
C ARG A 55 -1.92 -13.30 4.91
N GLN A 56 -1.21 -13.45 3.79
CA GLN A 56 -0.50 -12.33 3.17
C GLN A 56 -1.47 -11.23 2.70
N TYR A 57 -2.65 -11.60 2.23
CA TYR A 57 -3.70 -10.65 1.87
C TYR A 57 -4.27 -9.91 3.09
N GLU A 58 -4.46 -10.57 4.22
CA GLU A 58 -4.90 -9.93 5.47
C GLU A 58 -3.89 -8.90 5.97
N ILE A 59 -2.59 -9.22 5.90
CA ILE A 59 -1.51 -8.29 6.22
C ILE A 59 -1.58 -7.05 5.31
N LEU A 60 -1.73 -7.26 4.00
CA LEU A 60 -1.87 -6.16 3.04
C LEU A 60 -3.07 -5.25 3.37
N LEU A 61 -4.21 -5.81 3.78
CA LEU A 61 -5.37 -5.01 4.17
C LEU A 61 -5.12 -4.17 5.43
N GLU A 62 -4.43 -4.72 6.43
CA GLU A 62 -4.09 -3.96 7.64
C GLU A 62 -3.08 -2.84 7.32
N ASP A 63 -2.12 -3.08 6.44
CA ASP A 63 -1.19 -2.06 5.96
C ASP A 63 -1.92 -0.91 5.25
N ILE A 64 -2.86 -1.23 4.33
CA ILE A 64 -3.70 -0.23 3.64
C ILE A 64 -4.48 0.60 4.66
N LYS A 65 -5.14 -0.05 5.63
CA LYS A 65 -5.90 0.63 6.68
C LYS A 65 -5.01 1.54 7.53
N CYS A 66 -3.78 1.13 7.82
CA CYS A 66 -2.81 1.97 8.51
C CYS A 66 -2.44 3.21 7.69
N ILE A 67 -2.21 3.07 6.38
CA ILE A 67 -1.95 4.18 5.45
C ILE A 67 -3.14 5.14 5.39
N GLU A 68 -4.36 4.62 5.16
CA GLU A 68 -5.58 5.41 5.01
C GLU A 68 -5.96 6.16 6.30
N SER A 69 -5.66 5.58 7.47
CA SER A 69 -5.88 6.24 8.76
C SER A 69 -4.92 7.40 9.04
N GLY A 70 -4.03 7.75 8.12
CA GLY A 70 -3.08 8.86 8.26
C GLY A 70 -1.98 8.60 9.28
N LYS A 71 -1.77 7.34 9.69
CA LYS A 71 -0.73 6.93 10.64
C LYS A 71 0.65 6.77 10.00
N VAL A 72 0.73 6.93 8.68
CA VAL A 72 2.00 6.95 7.95
C VAL A 72 2.39 8.41 7.70
N PRO A 73 3.51 8.89 8.30
CA PRO A 73 3.98 10.24 8.03
C PRO A 73 4.27 10.38 6.53
N LEU A 74 3.81 11.47 5.92
CA LEU A 74 4.14 11.73 4.52
C LEU A 74 5.66 11.94 4.40
N PRO A 75 6.30 11.40 3.35
CA PRO A 75 7.69 11.73 3.07
C PRO A 75 7.87 13.25 3.02
N ASN A 76 8.95 13.76 3.62
CA ASN A 76 9.29 15.17 3.52
C ASN A 76 9.77 15.44 2.07
N TYR A 77 8.81 15.67 1.17
CA TYR A 77 9.07 16.18 -0.15
C TYR A 77 9.64 17.58 0.02
N ARG A 78 10.97 17.70 -0.01
CA ARG A 78 11.64 19.01 -0.03
C ARG A 78 10.99 19.84 -1.13
N LYS A 79 10.24 20.87 -0.75
CA LYS A 79 9.73 21.88 -1.68
C LYS A 79 10.93 22.54 -2.32
N ILE A 80 11.20 22.20 -3.58
CA ILE A 80 12.19 22.90 -4.38
C ILE A 80 11.56 24.25 -4.74
N GLY A 81 11.94 25.28 -3.98
CA GLY A 81 11.75 26.69 -4.33
C GLY A 81 10.71 27.45 -3.51
N GLY A 82 11.17 28.45 -2.74
CA GLY A 82 10.34 29.58 -2.31
C GLY A 82 10.43 29.89 -0.81
N SER A 83 11.19 30.94 -0.49
CA SER A 83 11.45 31.55 0.82
C SER A 83 10.31 31.60 1.84
N SER A 84 10.71 31.47 3.11
CA SER A 84 10.16 32.10 4.33
C SER A 84 8.69 32.47 4.35
N GLY A 85 7.91 31.76 5.17
CA GLY A 85 6.58 32.21 5.59
C GLY A 85 5.73 31.06 6.11
N VAL A 86 5.77 30.84 7.42
CA VAL A 86 4.72 30.12 8.13
C VAL A 86 3.40 30.80 7.77
N ASN A 87 2.46 30.07 7.17
CA ASN A 87 1.03 30.35 7.28
C ASN A 87 0.25 29.04 7.20
N ASN A 88 -0.45 28.78 8.30
CA ASN A 88 -1.37 27.69 8.55
C ASN A 88 -2.67 28.01 7.79
N VAL A 89 -2.93 27.40 6.62
CA VAL A 89 -4.25 27.52 5.96
C VAL A 89 -4.69 26.17 5.39
N SER A 90 -5.80 25.72 5.98
CA SER A 90 -6.68 24.63 5.58
C SER A 90 -6.95 24.65 4.08
N ASN A 91 -6.53 23.61 3.35
CA ASN A 91 -6.73 23.54 1.90
C ASN A 91 -7.46 22.26 1.45
N GLN A 92 -8.67 22.07 1.99
CA GLN A 92 -9.63 21.15 1.37
C GLN A 92 -10.47 21.88 0.29
N GLU A 93 -10.69 23.20 0.40
CA GLU A 93 -11.51 23.95 -0.55
C GLU A 93 -10.85 24.24 -1.90
N GLU A 94 -9.53 24.53 -2.02
CA GLU A 94 -8.95 24.73 -3.37
C GLU A 94 -8.87 23.42 -4.14
N ARG A 95 -8.71 22.28 -3.46
CA ARG A 95 -8.68 20.97 -4.11
C ARG A 95 -10.00 20.66 -4.82
N LEU A 96 -11.13 21.11 -4.27
CA LEU A 96 -12.46 20.93 -4.88
C LEU A 96 -12.73 21.88 -6.04
N LYS A 97 -12.06 23.04 -6.11
CA LYS A 97 -12.24 24.01 -7.21
C LYS A 97 -11.64 23.52 -8.52
N ASN A 98 -10.57 22.73 -8.45
CA ASN A 98 -9.86 22.19 -9.62
C ASN A 98 -10.52 20.93 -10.23
N LEU A 99 -11.67 20.49 -9.69
CA LEU A 99 -12.44 19.35 -10.19
C LEU A 99 -13.65 19.75 -11.04
N LYS A 100 -13.88 21.05 -11.25
CA LYS A 100 -14.97 21.47 -12.14
C LYS A 100 -14.48 21.37 -13.58
N LEU A 101 -14.84 20.27 -14.25
CA LEU A 101 -14.76 20.16 -15.70
C LEU A 101 -15.59 21.29 -16.32
N GLU A 102 -14.94 22.12 -17.12
CA GLU A 102 -15.58 23.00 -18.10
C GLU A 102 -15.82 22.23 -19.40
#